data_AF-A0A9X2EXL2-F1
#
_entry.id   AF-A0A9X2EXL2-F1
#
_cell.length_a   1.000
_cell.length_b   1.000
_cell.length_c   1.000
_cell.angle_alpha   90.00
_cell.angle_beta   90.00
_cell.angle_gamma   90.00
#
_symmetry.space_group_name_H-M   'P 1'
#
loop_
_entity.id
_entity.type
_entity.pdbx_description
1 polymer ?
#
loop_
_entity_poly.entity_id
_entity_poly.type
_entity_poly.pdbx_seq_one_letter_code
_entity_poly.pdbx_strand_id
1 'polypeptide(L)'
;MEIKVEHYFFQWMMYLTNTVQAELMVYFYPQKHTTDSQNIESIIKMQEGRITEMFKLLDDELENKNYLIGETISACDYFLFMLAVWADEFKKPPLSFNNLSRYLRKLAQRDAIINVCKKEKLSLADYM
;
A
#
# COMPACT_ATOMS: atom_id res chain seq x y z
N MET A 1 8.25 23.97 -11.67
CA MET A 1 7.24 23.27 -10.84
C MET A 1 6.99 21.87 -11.38
N GLU A 2 6.83 21.68 -12.71
CA GLU A 2 6.69 20.36 -13.36
C GLU A 2 7.84 19.38 -13.13
N ILE A 3 9.10 19.80 -13.29
CA ILE A 3 10.28 18.94 -13.05
C ILE A 3 10.30 18.40 -11.60
N LYS A 4 9.69 19.14 -10.67
CA LYS A 4 9.59 18.67 -9.29
C LYS A 4 8.58 17.53 -9.13
N VAL A 5 7.45 17.60 -9.82
CA VAL A 5 6.39 16.58 -9.76
C VAL A 5 6.87 15.28 -10.42
N GLU A 6 7.61 15.39 -11.53
CA GLU A 6 8.07 14.22 -12.29
C GLU A 6 9.08 13.35 -11.52
N HIS A 7 10.05 13.93 -10.82
CA HIS A 7 11.01 13.12 -10.05
C HIS A 7 10.35 12.42 -8.85
N TYR A 8 9.39 13.09 -8.18
CA TYR A 8 8.63 12.45 -7.10
C TYR A 8 7.75 11.31 -7.62
N PHE A 9 7.24 11.42 -8.85
CA PHE A 9 6.52 10.30 -9.48
C PHE A 9 7.39 9.06 -9.60
N PHE A 10 8.57 9.17 -10.21
CA PHE A 10 9.46 8.02 -10.34
C PHE A 10 9.98 7.52 -9.00
N GLN A 11 10.25 8.42 -8.04
CA GLN A 11 10.64 8.03 -6.69
C GLN A 11 9.58 7.15 -6.02
N TRP A 12 8.32 7.61 -5.98
CA TRP A 12 7.24 6.86 -5.33
C TRP A 12 6.87 5.60 -6.10
N MET A 13 6.82 5.67 -7.43
CA MET A 13 6.60 4.48 -8.25
C MET A 13 7.65 3.40 -7.97
N MET A 14 8.93 3.78 -7.92
CA MET A 14 10.03 2.85 -7.62
C MET A 14 9.97 2.32 -6.18
N TYR A 15 9.63 3.17 -5.20
CA TYR A 15 9.45 2.72 -3.82
C TYR A 15 8.30 1.71 -3.68
N LEU A 16 7.15 1.99 -4.30
CA LEU A 16 5.99 1.10 -4.24
C LEU A 16 6.28 -0.25 -4.91
N THR A 17 6.90 -0.26 -6.10
CA THR A 17 7.15 -1.51 -6.84
C THR A 17 8.34 -2.32 -6.31
N ASN A 18 9.46 -1.67 -5.96
CA ASN A 18 10.70 -2.37 -5.62
C ASN A 18 10.91 -2.58 -4.12
N THR A 19 10.12 -1.90 -3.27
CA THR A 19 10.21 -2.03 -1.82
C THR A 19 8.92 -2.62 -1.26
N VAL A 20 7.80 -1.90 -1.35
CA VAL A 20 6.54 -2.33 -0.70
C VAL A 20 5.99 -3.61 -1.34
N GLN A 21 5.79 -3.61 -2.66
CA GLN A 21 5.30 -4.78 -3.37
C GLN A 21 6.29 -5.95 -3.27
N ALA A 22 7.60 -5.70 -3.38
CA ALA A 22 8.61 -6.74 -3.29
C ALA A 22 8.54 -7.50 -1.94
N GLU A 23 8.39 -6.79 -0.84
CA GLU A 23 8.28 -7.40 0.49
C GLU A 23 6.92 -8.09 0.69
N LEU A 24 5.82 -7.53 0.16
CA LEU A 24 4.52 -8.20 0.12
C LEU A 24 4.59 -9.53 -0.66
N MET A 25 5.34 -9.60 -1.75
CA MET A 25 5.52 -10.84 -2.49
C MET A 25 6.24 -11.91 -1.65
N VAL A 26 7.22 -11.53 -0.83
CA VAL A 26 7.86 -12.47 0.11
C VAL A 26 6.88 -12.88 1.21
N TYR A 27 6.05 -11.96 1.71
CA TYR A 27 5.02 -12.26 2.71
C TYR A 27 3.98 -13.28 2.21
N PHE A 28 3.49 -13.13 0.96
CA PHE A 28 2.48 -14.04 0.39
C PHE A 28 3.05 -15.34 -0.16
N TYR A 29 4.32 -15.34 -0.57
CA TYR A 29 4.97 -16.52 -1.16
C TYR A 29 6.26 -16.91 -0.43
N PRO A 30 6.25 -17.04 0.92
CA PRO A 30 7.45 -17.30 1.71
C PRO A 30 8.13 -18.62 1.34
N GLN A 31 7.37 -19.61 0.87
CA GLN A 31 7.86 -20.89 0.36
C GLN A 31 8.82 -20.76 -0.85
N LYS A 32 8.79 -19.64 -1.57
CA LYS A 32 9.75 -19.37 -2.66
C LYS A 32 11.10 -18.86 -2.14
N HIS A 33 11.20 -18.56 -0.85
CA HIS A 33 12.35 -17.92 -0.21
C HIS A 33 13.00 -18.78 0.88
N THR A 34 12.56 -20.02 1.06
CA THR A 34 13.19 -20.98 1.97
C THR A 34 13.04 -22.40 1.43
N THR A 35 14.06 -23.24 1.62
CA THR A 35 13.98 -24.69 1.41
C THR A 35 13.52 -25.43 2.67
N ASP A 36 13.50 -24.74 3.81
CA ASP A 36 13.07 -25.26 5.10
C ASP A 36 11.67 -24.72 5.43
N SER A 37 10.69 -25.63 5.43
CA SER A 37 9.29 -25.31 5.71
C SER A 37 9.07 -24.83 7.15
N GLN A 38 9.96 -25.15 8.09
CA GLN A 38 9.83 -24.71 9.48
C GLN A 38 10.01 -23.20 9.65
N ASN A 39 10.68 -22.54 8.68
CA ASN A 39 10.95 -21.10 8.74
C ASN A 39 9.83 -20.24 8.13
N ILE A 40 8.80 -20.83 7.53
CA ILE A 40 7.74 -20.10 6.81
C ILE A 40 7.05 -19.06 7.71
N GLU A 41 6.60 -19.47 8.90
CA GLU A 41 5.91 -18.56 9.83
C GLU A 41 6.81 -17.42 10.31
N SER A 42 8.09 -17.70 10.52
CA SER A 42 9.09 -16.69 10.91
C SER A 42 9.27 -15.64 9.81
N ILE A 43 9.33 -16.07 8.55
CA ILE A 43 9.40 -15.16 7.40
C ILE A 43 8.15 -14.29 7.35
N ILE A 44 6.95 -14.87 7.40
CA ILE A 44 5.68 -14.11 7.39
C ILE A 44 5.68 -13.04 8.48
N LYS A 45 6.00 -13.41 9.72
CA LYS A 45 6.04 -12.49 10.86
C LYS A 45 7.06 -11.35 10.67
N MET A 46 8.24 -11.66 10.15
CA MET A 46 9.27 -10.67 9.86
C MET A 46 8.81 -9.69 8.77
N GLN A 47 8.26 -10.21 7.67
CA GLN A 47 7.81 -9.40 6.54
C GLN A 47 6.63 -8.50 6.93
N GLU A 48 5.67 -9.00 7.71
CA GLU A 48 4.56 -8.18 8.22
C GLU A 48 5.08 -6.96 9.00
N GLY A 49 6.08 -7.16 9.86
CA GLY A 49 6.72 -6.07 10.60
C GLY A 49 7.39 -5.05 9.68
N ARG A 50 8.19 -5.51 8.72
CA ARG A 50 8.89 -4.63 7.76
C ARG A 50 7.92 -3.82 6.89
N ILE A 51 6.88 -4.46 6.37
CA ILE A 51 5.87 -3.80 5.55
C ILE A 51 5.06 -2.80 6.39
N THR A 52 4.79 -3.11 7.66
CA THR A 52 4.15 -2.18 8.60
C THR A 52 4.98 -0.90 8.78
N GLU A 53 6.31 -1.02 8.87
CA GLU A 53 7.21 0.15 8.92
C GLU A 53 7.17 0.97 7.62
N MET A 54 7.05 0.31 6.46
CA MET A 54 6.90 0.98 5.16
C MET A 54 5.58 1.76 5.08
N PHE A 55 4.48 1.18 5.58
CA PHE A 55 3.22 1.91 5.69
C PHE A 55 3.28 3.07 6.68
N LYS A 56 4.08 2.95 7.76
CA LYS A 56 4.34 4.10 8.66
C LYS A 56 5.04 5.24 7.94
N LEU A 57 6.03 4.95 7.10
CA LEU A 57 6.71 5.97 6.29
C LEU A 57 5.73 6.66 5.33
N LEU A 58 4.86 5.89 4.67
CA LEU A 58 3.83 6.43 3.78
C LEU A 58 2.78 7.26 4.54
N ASP A 59 2.40 6.83 5.75
CA ASP A 59 1.53 7.61 6.64
C ASP A 59 2.14 8.97 7.00
N ASP A 60 3.44 9.02 7.31
CA ASP A 60 4.14 10.28 7.60
C ASP A 60 4.23 11.17 6.35
N GLU A 61 4.54 10.59 5.20
CA GLU A 61 4.59 11.33 3.93
C GLU A 61 3.24 11.96 3.56
N LEU A 62 2.14 11.30 3.93
CA LEU A 62 0.77 11.76 3.67
C LEU A 62 0.27 12.80 4.68
N GLU A 63 1.10 13.23 5.64
CA GLU A 63 0.74 14.33 6.54
C GLU A 63 0.41 15.59 5.72
N ASN A 64 -0.78 16.15 5.96
CA ASN A 64 -1.32 17.31 5.23
C ASN A 64 -1.45 17.15 3.71
N LYS A 65 -1.35 15.93 3.16
CA LYS A 65 -1.52 15.66 1.73
C LYS A 65 -2.84 14.98 1.41
N ASN A 66 -3.36 15.34 0.25
CA ASN A 66 -4.56 14.76 -0.35
C ASN A 66 -4.25 13.62 -1.34
N TYR A 67 -3.06 13.67 -1.93
CA TYR A 67 -2.51 12.71 -2.89
C TYR A 67 -1.04 12.47 -2.56
N LEU A 68 -0.48 11.34 -2.99
CA LEU A 68 0.92 11.02 -2.70
C LEU A 68 1.88 12.03 -3.37
N ILE A 69 1.48 12.61 -4.50
CA ILE A 69 2.28 13.55 -5.28
C ILE A 69 1.44 14.79 -5.62
N GLY A 70 1.94 15.98 -5.26
CA GLY A 70 1.32 17.25 -5.63
C GLY A 70 -0.13 17.39 -5.16
N GLU A 71 -0.97 18.01 -5.98
CA GLU A 71 -2.36 18.34 -5.66
C GLU A 71 -3.39 17.54 -6.47
N THR A 72 -2.93 16.60 -7.32
CA THR A 72 -3.79 15.81 -8.20
C THR A 72 -3.52 14.33 -8.07
N ILE A 73 -4.54 13.51 -8.32
CA ILE A 73 -4.43 12.06 -8.38
C ILE A 73 -3.38 11.63 -9.43
N SER A 74 -2.64 10.56 -9.13
CA SER A 74 -1.63 9.95 -9.99
C SER A 74 -1.76 8.42 -10.00
N ALA A 75 -0.99 7.76 -10.87
CA ALA A 75 -0.91 6.29 -10.86
C ALA A 75 -0.34 5.72 -9.55
N CYS A 76 0.54 6.46 -8.87
CA CYS A 76 1.08 6.03 -7.58
C CYS A 76 -0.01 5.90 -6.51
N ASP A 77 -1.07 6.71 -6.60
CA ASP A 77 -2.16 6.66 -5.63
C ASP A 77 -2.99 5.39 -5.74
N TYR A 78 -3.34 4.99 -6.97
CA TYR A 78 -4.03 3.73 -7.21
C TYR A 78 -3.16 2.52 -6.87
N PHE A 79 -1.85 2.62 -7.12
CA PHE A 79 -0.93 1.55 -6.79
C PHE A 79 -0.79 1.37 -5.28
N LEU A 80 -0.63 2.47 -4.53
CA LEU A 80 -0.63 2.43 -3.07
C LEU A 80 -1.94 1.87 -2.52
N PHE A 81 -3.09 2.28 -3.06
CA PHE A 81 -4.39 1.72 -2.66
C PHE A 81 -4.45 0.20 -2.81
N MET A 82 -4.03 -0.32 -3.97
CA MET A 82 -4.00 -1.75 -4.23
C MET A 82 -3.06 -2.50 -3.25
N LEU A 83 -1.86 -1.97 -2.97
CA LEU A 83 -0.94 -2.58 -2.02
C LEU A 83 -1.45 -2.54 -0.58
N ALA A 84 -2.18 -1.48 -0.21
CA ALA A 84 -2.83 -1.39 1.10
C ALA A 84 -3.91 -2.46 1.26
N VAL A 85 -4.76 -2.66 0.24
CA VAL A 85 -5.77 -3.73 0.23
C VAL A 85 -5.16 -5.11 0.45
N TRP A 86 -3.98 -5.38 -0.11
CA TRP A 86 -3.29 -6.65 0.13
C TRP A 86 -2.89 -6.84 1.60
N ALA A 87 -2.70 -5.76 2.35
CA ALA A 87 -2.27 -5.79 3.75
C ALA A 87 -3.43 -5.60 4.75
N ASP A 88 -4.69 -5.69 4.33
CA ASP A 88 -5.86 -5.44 5.18
C ASP A 88 -5.95 -6.39 6.40
N GLU A 89 -5.40 -7.60 6.27
CA GLU A 89 -5.44 -8.64 7.33
C GLU A 89 -4.20 -8.63 8.25
N PHE A 90 -3.34 -7.61 8.15
CA PHE A 90 -2.17 -7.50 9.02
C PHE A 90 -2.58 -7.19 10.45
N LYS A 91 -1.73 -7.51 11.44
CA LYS A 91 -1.99 -7.13 12.85
C LYS A 91 -2.10 -5.62 13.04
N LYS A 92 -1.39 -4.86 12.21
CA LYS A 92 -1.48 -3.42 12.11
C LYS A 92 -1.78 -3.04 10.65
N PRO A 93 -3.05 -3.08 10.23
CA PRO A 93 -3.41 -2.88 8.83
C PRO A 93 -3.25 -1.41 8.42
N PRO A 94 -3.16 -1.11 7.10
CA PRO A 94 -3.01 0.27 6.61
C PRO A 94 -4.06 1.26 7.14
N LEU A 95 -5.31 0.81 7.33
CA LEU A 95 -6.39 1.64 7.88
C LEU A 95 -6.22 2.00 9.37
N SER A 96 -5.25 1.41 10.08
CA SER A 96 -4.92 1.75 11.47
C SER A 96 -4.03 2.99 11.62
N PHE A 97 -3.45 3.48 10.52
CA PHE A 97 -2.61 4.67 10.49
C PHE A 97 -3.44 5.92 10.14
N ASN A 98 -3.17 7.06 10.77
CA ASN A 98 -4.08 8.21 10.73
C ASN A 98 -4.20 8.85 9.33
N ASN A 99 -3.08 9.26 8.74
CA ASN A 99 -3.05 9.93 7.44
C ASN A 99 -3.34 8.94 6.32
N LEU A 100 -2.77 7.74 6.41
CA LEU A 100 -2.96 6.69 5.42
C LEU A 100 -4.43 6.24 5.37
N SER A 101 -5.09 6.06 6.52
CA SER A 101 -6.52 5.74 6.57
C SER A 101 -7.37 6.84 5.94
N ARG A 102 -7.16 8.11 6.33
CA ARG A 102 -7.85 9.26 5.71
C ARG A 102 -7.70 9.25 4.19
N TYR A 103 -6.48 9.04 3.72
CA TYR A 103 -6.12 9.00 2.32
C TYR A 103 -6.81 7.84 1.57
N LEU A 104 -6.74 6.62 2.10
CA LEU A 104 -7.34 5.43 1.48
C LEU A 104 -8.86 5.52 1.43
N ARG A 105 -9.51 5.99 2.50
CA ARG A 105 -10.97 6.21 2.54
C ARG A 105 -11.41 7.23 1.50
N LYS A 106 -10.65 8.30 1.31
CA LYS A 106 -10.92 9.29 0.26
C LYS A 106 -10.79 8.69 -1.13
N LEU A 107 -9.79 7.83 -1.36
CA LEU A 107 -9.63 7.13 -2.64
C LEU A 107 -10.78 6.13 -2.90
N ALA A 108 -11.21 5.39 -1.87
CA ALA A 108 -12.29 4.40 -1.98
C ALA A 108 -13.62 4.98 -2.46
N GLN A 109 -13.83 6.29 -2.34
CA GLN A 109 -15.02 7.00 -2.83
C GLN A 109 -14.97 7.33 -4.33
N ARG A 110 -13.83 7.11 -5.02
CA ARG A 110 -13.71 7.39 -6.45
C ARG A 110 -14.42 6.31 -7.27
N ASP A 111 -15.18 6.72 -8.28
CA ASP A 111 -15.88 5.80 -9.21
C ASP A 111 -14.97 4.72 -9.79
N ALA A 112 -13.72 5.06 -10.14
CA ALA A 112 -12.76 4.10 -10.67
C ALA A 112 -12.49 2.94 -9.69
N ILE A 113 -12.33 3.25 -8.39
CA ILE A 113 -12.08 2.25 -7.35
C ILE A 113 -13.37 1.47 -7.04
N ILE A 114 -14.50 2.15 -6.89
CA ILE A 114 -15.80 1.48 -6.67
C ILE A 114 -16.10 0.49 -7.80
N ASN A 115 -15.89 0.90 -9.05
CA ASN A 115 -16.17 0.07 -10.23
C ASN A 115 -15.25 -1.14 -10.30
N VAL A 116 -13.94 -0.98 -10.04
CA VAL A 116 -13.02 -2.13 -10.07
C VAL A 116 -13.27 -3.07 -8.89
N CYS A 117 -13.52 -2.57 -7.67
CA CYS A 117 -13.86 -3.40 -6.51
C CYS A 117 -15.15 -4.18 -6.75
N LYS A 118 -16.18 -3.56 -7.34
CA LYS A 118 -17.41 -4.28 -7.74
C LYS A 118 -17.13 -5.38 -8.77
N LYS A 119 -16.27 -5.12 -9.76
CA LYS A 119 -15.89 -6.09 -10.79
C LYS A 119 -15.11 -7.28 -10.21
N GLU A 120 -14.16 -7.00 -9.33
CA GLU A 120 -13.29 -7.98 -8.68
C GLU A 120 -13.92 -8.61 -7.42
N LYS A 121 -15.16 -8.26 -7.08
CA LYS A 121 -15.91 -8.70 -5.89
C LYS A 121 -15.18 -8.40 -4.56
N LEU A 122 -14.47 -7.28 -4.52
CA LEU A 122 -13.80 -6.79 -3.32
C LEU A 122 -14.73 -5.86 -2.54
N SER A 123 -14.87 -6.11 -1.23
CA SER A 123 -15.67 -5.26 -0.34
C SER A 123 -14.91 -4.00 0.02
N LEU A 124 -15.59 -2.85 -0.03
CA LEU A 124 -15.07 -1.56 0.47
C LEU A 124 -15.66 -1.19 1.84
N ALA A 125 -16.33 -2.11 2.54
CA ALA A 125 -17.06 -1.81 3.77
C ALA A 125 -16.17 -1.14 4.83
N ASP A 126 -14.94 -1.62 5.02
CA ASP A 126 -14.02 -1.06 6.00
C ASP A 126 -13.46 0.31 5.62
N TYR A 127 -13.61 0.72 4.35
CA TYR A 127 -13.14 2.00 3.79
C TYR A 127 -14.22 3.09 3.81
N MET A 128 -15.48 2.73 4.08
CA MET A 128 -16.60 3.66 4.22
C MET A 128 -16.74 4.13 5.68
#